data_AF-R7BH05-F1
#
_entry.id   AF-R7BH05-F1
#
_cell.length_a   1.000
_cell.length_b   1.000
_cell.length_c   1.000
_cell.angle_alpha   90.00
_cell.angle_beta   90.00
_cell.angle_gamma   90.00
#
_symmetry.space_group_name_H-M   'P 1'
#
loop_
_entity.id
_entity.type
_entity.pdbx_description
1 polymer ?
#
loop_
_entity_poly.entity_id
_entity_poly.type
_entity_poly.pdbx_seq_one_letter_code
_entity_poly.pdbx_strand_id
1 'polypeptide(L)'
;MKYFYRVCVVLLIAVGIVFGFSYYYKEKKVNENIVLTTSLITTAKKNEPTTSAETVYYDDNGFRLFTYKNKGYIEYNNVKKEAGGFEWALSQKSIDFKYGDFDNDKQNELLVLYFSPSYEINNSLLAQDKEDFSNFHRFVVMIKPFIDDEGKQDFKLIYADQNTWKKPFEQAISAKMNQLKSCDKYLQFVMDDNNVDLKYDESTGLSQNKHVFYAQALKDSTKNGYQKFVKWSKGEGNYYIGDDGTLQLNIMILAYYEGASKAQYVGDIHTNISINKYGSFSLTPKTIVFIPKDKYTMPDIRNNTAEKFTYVLNNNSSQTVNTNENYIDWLDASFEVSSNVNTQTVSFANLDSQIKCVDKVKITQSSVVLTAKEGYIFSSRVLDKGDYSITVNGRDIAYNTEILEKEEKSVLKITYDKKYNKDEIKNIEIKFGS
;
A
#
# COMPACT_ATOMS: atom_id res chain seq x y z
N MET A 1 46.32 -5.46 31.45
CA MET A 1 46.52 -5.77 30.01
C MET A 1 45.81 -7.03 29.50
N LYS A 2 45.75 -8.16 30.24
CA LYS A 2 45.08 -9.40 29.76
C LYS A 2 43.57 -9.28 29.48
N TYR A 3 42.84 -8.41 30.19
CA TYR A 3 41.41 -8.20 29.96
C TYR A 3 41.10 -7.35 28.71
N PHE A 4 41.91 -6.32 28.46
CA PHE A 4 41.75 -5.46 27.28
C PHE A 4 41.98 -6.24 25.98
N TYR A 5 43.00 -7.11 25.95
CA TYR A 5 43.27 -8.00 24.82
C TYR A 5 42.09 -8.96 24.54
N ARG A 6 41.47 -9.52 25.59
CA ARG A 6 40.29 -10.40 25.43
C ARG A 6 39.09 -9.67 24.84
N VAL A 7 38.86 -8.41 25.24
CA VAL A 7 37.77 -7.59 24.69
C VAL A 7 38.01 -7.24 23.21
N CYS A 8 39.25 -6.89 22.84
CA CYS A 8 39.61 -6.62 21.44
C CYS A 8 39.47 -7.87 20.54
N VAL A 9 39.85 -9.05 21.04
CA VAL A 9 39.71 -10.31 20.29
C VAL A 9 38.24 -10.66 20.08
N VAL A 10 37.38 -10.47 21.09
CA VAL A 10 35.92 -10.71 20.94
C VAL A 10 35.29 -9.75 19.94
N LEU A 11 35.68 -8.47 19.96
CA LEU A 11 35.20 -7.49 18.98
C LEU A 11 35.66 -7.81 17.56
N LEU A 12 36.91 -8.25 17.37
CA LEU A 12 37.42 -8.68 16.06
C LEU A 12 36.68 -9.90 15.52
N ILE A 13 36.34 -10.87 16.37
CA ILE A 13 35.54 -12.03 15.99
C ILE A 13 34.10 -11.60 15.64
N ALA A 14 33.49 -10.70 16.42
CA ALA A 14 32.16 -10.19 16.12
C ALA A 14 32.11 -9.43 14.79
N VAL A 15 33.09 -8.55 14.53
CA VAL A 15 33.21 -7.83 13.25
C VAL A 15 33.48 -8.81 12.11
N GLY A 16 34.34 -9.82 12.32
CA GLY A 16 34.63 -10.86 11.33
C GLY A 16 33.42 -11.74 11.01
N ILE A 17 32.56 -12.05 11.99
CA ILE A 17 31.31 -12.78 11.78
C ILE A 17 30.31 -11.88 11.04
N VAL A 18 30.17 -10.61 11.40
CA VAL A 18 29.24 -9.68 10.73
C VAL A 18 29.67 -9.42 9.27
N PHE A 19 30.97 -9.19 9.02
CA PHE A 19 31.50 -9.04 7.67
C PHE A 19 31.48 -10.36 6.90
N GLY A 20 31.80 -11.47 7.55
CA GLY A 20 31.75 -12.81 6.96
C GLY A 20 30.34 -13.21 6.54
N PHE A 21 29.34 -12.96 7.39
CA PHE A 21 27.92 -13.13 7.04
C PHE A 21 27.51 -12.17 5.93
N SER A 22 27.87 -10.89 6.00
CA SER A 22 27.51 -9.91 4.96
C SER A 22 28.14 -10.24 3.60
N TYR A 23 29.39 -10.72 3.58
CA TYR A 23 30.10 -11.11 2.36
C TYR A 23 29.59 -12.45 1.82
N TYR A 24 29.37 -13.44 2.68
CA TYR A 24 28.77 -14.73 2.32
C TYR A 24 27.34 -14.58 1.79
N TYR A 25 26.53 -13.70 2.37
CA TYR A 25 25.18 -13.38 1.85
C TYR A 25 25.23 -12.70 0.48
N LYS A 26 26.24 -11.84 0.27
CA LYS A 26 26.45 -11.13 -1.01
C LYS A 26 26.92 -12.09 -2.11
N GLU A 27 27.81 -13.04 -1.82
CA GLU A 27 28.30 -14.02 -2.82
C GLU A 27 27.31 -15.15 -3.10
N LYS A 28 26.58 -15.66 -2.09
CA LYS A 28 25.68 -16.81 -2.31
C LYS A 28 24.43 -16.46 -3.13
N LYS A 29 23.95 -15.21 -3.07
CA LYS A 29 22.88 -14.72 -3.97
C LYS A 29 23.36 -14.35 -5.39
N VAL A 30 24.67 -14.15 -5.59
CA VAL A 30 25.24 -13.85 -6.92
C VAL A 30 25.48 -15.12 -7.75
N ASN A 31 25.62 -16.29 -7.10
CA ASN A 31 25.97 -17.55 -7.78
C ASN A 31 24.80 -18.49 -8.11
N GLU A 32 23.53 -18.10 -7.89
CA GLU A 32 22.40 -18.78 -8.53
C GLU A 32 22.12 -18.14 -9.90
N ASN A 33 22.89 -18.60 -10.89
CA ASN A 33 22.73 -18.32 -12.31
C ASN A 33 21.27 -18.44 -12.77
N ILE A 34 20.71 -17.35 -13.29
CA ILE A 34 19.74 -17.43 -14.39
C ILE A 34 20.06 -16.30 -15.37
N VAL A 35 20.80 -16.67 -16.41
CA VAL A 35 20.84 -15.97 -17.69
C VAL A 35 19.42 -15.99 -18.27
N LEU A 36 18.77 -14.84 -18.34
CA LEU A 36 17.59 -14.63 -19.17
C LEU A 36 17.91 -13.48 -20.12
N THR A 37 18.71 -13.82 -21.13
CA THR A 37 18.87 -13.01 -22.32
C THR A 37 17.73 -13.40 -23.25
N THR A 38 16.65 -12.60 -23.31
CA THR A 38 15.78 -12.64 -24.48
C THR A 38 16.52 -11.89 -25.59
N SER A 39 17.47 -12.56 -26.24
CA SER A 39 18.10 -12.07 -27.45
C SER A 39 17.11 -12.22 -28.61
N LEU A 40 16.38 -11.17 -28.94
CA LEU A 40 15.83 -11.02 -30.28
C LEU A 40 16.99 -10.66 -31.20
N ILE A 41 17.61 -11.69 -31.79
CA ILE A 41 18.52 -11.51 -32.92
C ILE A 41 17.64 -11.25 -34.14
N THR A 42 17.50 -9.99 -34.53
CA THR A 42 16.83 -9.63 -35.78
C THR A 42 17.88 -9.20 -36.80
N THR A 43 18.13 -10.06 -37.78
CA THR A 43 19.05 -9.82 -38.90
C THR A 43 18.48 -8.72 -39.80
N ALA A 44 19.18 -7.58 -39.91
CA ALA A 44 18.76 -6.44 -40.71
C ALA A 44 18.79 -6.73 -42.22
N LYS A 45 17.67 -6.49 -42.93
CA LYS A 45 17.66 -6.32 -44.38
C LYS A 45 17.89 -4.85 -44.74
N LYS A 46 18.81 -4.63 -45.67
CA LYS A 46 19.15 -3.34 -46.26
C LYS A 46 18.02 -2.87 -47.17
N ASN A 47 17.55 -1.63 -47.00
CA ASN A 47 16.87 -0.89 -48.07
C ASN A 47 17.20 0.61 -47.99
N GLU A 48 17.26 1.18 -49.18
CA GLU A 48 17.80 2.49 -49.57
C GLU A 48 16.79 3.67 -49.37
N PRO A 49 17.18 4.93 -49.66
CA PRO A 49 16.94 6.05 -48.76
C PRO A 49 15.64 6.82 -48.99
N THR A 50 15.03 7.26 -47.88
CA THR A 50 14.11 8.41 -47.85
C THR A 50 14.66 9.44 -46.88
N THR A 51 14.92 10.65 -47.37
CA THR A 51 15.40 11.81 -46.60
C THR A 51 14.44 12.12 -45.45
N SER A 52 14.82 11.73 -44.24
CA SER A 52 14.18 12.14 -42.99
C SER A 52 15.28 12.76 -42.14
N ALA A 53 15.05 13.96 -41.62
CA ALA A 53 16.01 14.60 -40.71
C ALA A 53 16.11 13.78 -39.42
N GLU A 54 17.27 13.82 -38.77
CA GLU A 54 17.46 13.19 -37.46
C GLU A 54 16.70 14.01 -36.40
N THR A 55 15.94 13.33 -35.53
CA THR A 55 15.36 13.95 -34.33
C THR A 55 16.21 13.54 -33.13
N VAL A 56 16.94 14.49 -32.54
CA VAL A 56 17.82 14.26 -31.39
C VAL A 56 17.07 14.49 -30.08
N TYR A 57 17.15 13.54 -29.15
CA TYR A 57 16.48 13.59 -27.84
C TYR A 57 17.47 13.82 -26.70
N TYR A 58 18.72 13.39 -26.87
CA TYR A 58 19.81 13.58 -25.90
C TYR A 58 21.13 13.69 -26.66
N ASP A 59 21.98 14.63 -26.28
CA ASP A 59 23.32 14.85 -26.86
C ASP A 59 24.23 15.48 -25.80
N ASP A 60 24.70 14.66 -24.86
CA ASP A 60 25.55 15.08 -23.75
C ASP A 60 26.35 13.89 -23.19
N ASN A 61 27.41 14.15 -22.41
CA ASN A 61 28.24 13.14 -21.74
C ASN A 61 28.76 12.00 -22.65
N GLY A 62 28.97 12.31 -23.93
CA GLY A 62 29.42 11.36 -24.96
C GLY A 62 28.32 10.46 -25.53
N PHE A 63 27.07 10.60 -25.07
CA PHE A 63 25.91 9.90 -25.61
C PHE A 63 25.08 10.79 -26.52
N ARG A 64 24.65 10.23 -27.66
CA ARG A 64 23.71 10.86 -28.57
C ARG A 64 22.58 9.88 -28.93
N LEU A 65 21.35 10.23 -28.54
CA LEU A 65 20.15 9.40 -28.76
C LEU A 65 19.24 10.12 -29.74
N PHE A 66 18.90 9.46 -30.85
CA PHE A 66 18.13 10.07 -31.91
C PHE A 66 17.32 9.06 -32.70
N THR A 67 16.25 9.54 -33.35
CA THR A 67 15.51 8.76 -34.33
C THR A 67 15.84 9.21 -35.74
N TYR A 68 16.03 8.26 -36.66
CA TYR A 68 16.25 8.51 -38.08
C TYR A 68 15.56 7.43 -38.90
N LYS A 69 14.77 7.81 -39.93
CA LYS A 69 13.99 6.86 -40.74
C LYS A 69 13.14 5.88 -39.89
N ASN A 70 12.45 6.37 -38.88
CA ASN A 70 11.62 5.58 -37.95
C ASN A 70 12.38 4.47 -37.20
N LYS A 71 13.67 4.68 -36.95
CA LYS A 71 14.52 3.77 -36.16
C LYS A 71 15.21 4.53 -35.04
N GLY A 72 15.35 3.90 -33.88
CA GLY A 72 16.08 4.45 -32.75
C GLY A 72 17.57 4.17 -32.87
N TYR A 73 18.39 5.18 -32.63
CA TYR A 73 19.84 5.06 -32.61
C TYR A 73 20.40 5.56 -31.28
N ILE A 74 21.43 4.85 -30.83
CA ILE A 74 22.25 5.23 -29.70
C ILE A 74 23.68 5.33 -30.22
N GLU A 75 24.33 6.45 -29.95
CA GLU A 75 25.72 6.69 -30.24
C GLU A 75 26.47 7.00 -28.94
N TYR A 76 27.61 6.33 -28.72
CA TYR A 76 28.49 6.57 -27.58
C TYR A 76 29.96 6.61 -28.04
N ASN A 77 30.63 7.75 -27.87
CA ASN A 77 31.94 8.11 -28.45
C ASN A 77 32.23 7.45 -29.82
N ASN A 78 31.43 7.78 -30.84
CA ASN A 78 31.55 7.31 -32.23
C ASN A 78 31.16 5.84 -32.49
N VAL A 79 30.70 5.10 -31.47
CA VAL A 79 30.07 3.80 -31.65
C VAL A 79 28.57 4.02 -31.82
N LYS A 80 28.04 3.79 -33.03
CA LYS A 80 26.60 3.93 -33.34
C LYS A 80 25.95 2.57 -33.50
N LYS A 81 24.86 2.33 -32.76
CA LYS A 81 24.00 1.15 -32.93
C LYS A 81 22.55 1.54 -33.18
N GLU A 82 21.89 0.79 -34.06
CA GLU A 82 20.43 0.78 -34.16
C GLU A 82 19.89 -0.03 -32.97
N ALA A 83 18.98 0.56 -32.20
CA ALA A 83 18.30 -0.09 -31.09
C ALA A 83 16.83 -0.29 -31.49
N GLY A 84 16.50 -1.50 -31.96
CA GLY A 84 15.14 -1.80 -32.43
C GLY A 84 14.09 -1.65 -31.31
N GLY A 85 12.97 -1.00 -31.61
CA GLY A 85 11.92 -0.68 -30.64
C GLY A 85 12.23 0.55 -29.77
N PHE A 86 13.47 1.05 -29.80
CA PHE A 86 13.87 2.23 -29.03
C PHE A 86 13.34 3.54 -29.64
N GLU A 87 13.03 3.56 -30.94
CA GLU A 87 12.29 4.66 -31.56
C GLU A 87 10.97 4.92 -30.86
N TRP A 88 10.29 3.86 -30.44
CA TRP A 88 9.01 3.99 -29.75
C TRP A 88 9.23 4.59 -28.36
N ALA A 89 10.23 4.13 -27.62
CA ALA A 89 10.62 4.71 -26.33
C ALA A 89 10.97 6.20 -26.44
N LEU A 90 11.74 6.58 -27.47
CA LEU A 90 12.11 7.97 -27.75
C LEU A 90 10.94 8.84 -28.24
N SER A 91 9.91 8.25 -28.84
CA SER A 91 8.73 8.99 -29.30
C SER A 91 7.70 9.29 -28.20
N GLN A 92 7.91 8.81 -26.97
CA GLN A 92 6.96 9.01 -25.87
C GLN A 92 6.92 10.48 -25.43
N LYS A 93 5.75 10.94 -24.97
CA LYS A 93 5.49 12.34 -24.62
C LYS A 93 6.38 12.89 -23.50
N SER A 94 6.88 12.01 -22.64
CA SER A 94 7.76 12.35 -21.53
C SER A 94 8.87 11.32 -21.47
N ILE A 95 10.10 11.81 -21.37
CA ILE A 95 11.32 11.00 -21.28
C ILE A 95 12.27 11.75 -20.36
N ASP A 96 12.83 11.05 -19.38
CA ASP A 96 13.85 11.58 -18.50
C ASP A 96 15.19 10.89 -18.74
N PHE A 97 16.26 11.67 -18.69
CA PHE A 97 17.64 11.20 -18.84
C PHE A 97 18.41 11.47 -17.56
N LYS A 98 19.15 10.46 -17.07
CA LYS A 98 20.03 10.61 -15.90
C LYS A 98 21.39 9.96 -16.17
N TYR A 99 22.44 10.73 -15.94
CA TYR A 99 23.82 10.28 -16.09
C TYR A 99 24.46 10.09 -14.72
N GLY A 100 25.09 8.94 -14.48
CA GLY A 100 25.70 8.60 -13.20
C GLY A 100 26.11 7.14 -13.11
N ASP A 101 26.82 6.77 -12.06
CA ASP A 101 27.23 5.38 -11.76
C ASP A 101 26.09 4.67 -11.01
N PHE A 102 25.30 3.86 -11.73
CA PHE A 102 24.12 3.19 -11.20
C PHE A 102 24.36 1.74 -10.78
N ASP A 103 25.47 1.14 -11.24
CA ASP A 103 25.82 -0.24 -10.88
C ASP A 103 27.08 -0.40 -10.01
N ASN A 104 27.63 0.75 -9.57
CA ASN A 104 28.77 0.89 -8.67
C ASN A 104 30.07 0.29 -9.21
N ASP A 105 30.27 0.32 -10.53
CA ASP A 105 31.51 -0.12 -11.18
C ASP A 105 32.49 1.03 -11.46
N LYS A 106 32.14 2.27 -11.05
CA LYS A 106 32.89 3.52 -11.28
C LYS A 106 32.87 4.02 -12.72
N GLN A 107 32.04 3.44 -13.58
CA GLN A 107 31.75 3.94 -14.91
C GLN A 107 30.34 4.51 -14.93
N ASN A 108 30.19 5.74 -15.41
CA ASN A 108 28.86 6.33 -15.50
C ASN A 108 28.07 5.73 -16.67
N GLU A 109 26.80 5.42 -16.43
CA GLU A 109 25.81 5.04 -17.42
C GLU A 109 24.81 6.16 -17.71
N LEU A 110 24.04 5.98 -18.78
CA LEU A 110 22.86 6.80 -19.07
C LEU A 110 21.59 5.98 -18.81
N LEU A 111 20.80 6.39 -17.82
CA LEU A 111 19.43 5.93 -17.64
C LEU A 111 18.47 6.75 -18.50
N VAL A 112 17.59 6.04 -19.20
CA VAL A 112 16.47 6.59 -19.97
C VAL A 112 15.19 6.06 -19.36
N LEU A 113 14.39 6.96 -18.78
CA LEU A 113 13.06 6.64 -18.27
C LEU A 113 12.02 7.11 -19.27
N TYR A 114 11.15 6.22 -19.73
CA TYR A 114 10.12 6.57 -20.71
C TYR A 114 8.76 6.01 -20.30
N PHE A 115 7.72 6.62 -20.83
CA PHE A 115 6.34 6.40 -20.42
C PHE A 115 5.56 5.64 -21.49
N SER A 116 5.04 4.46 -21.19
CA SER A 116 4.07 3.77 -22.04
C SER A 116 2.65 4.00 -21.54
N PRO A 117 1.63 4.18 -22.39
CA PRO A 117 0.25 4.02 -21.97
C PRO A 117 0.04 2.64 -21.29
N SER A 118 -0.53 2.61 -20.07
CA SER A 118 -1.03 1.37 -19.46
C SER A 118 -2.53 1.30 -19.69
N TYR A 119 -2.92 0.58 -20.75
CA TYR A 119 -4.31 0.37 -21.07
C TYR A 119 -4.99 -0.65 -20.12
N GLU A 120 -4.20 -1.49 -19.42
CA GLU A 120 -4.72 -2.62 -18.66
C GLU A 120 -5.11 -2.26 -17.21
N ILE A 121 -4.37 -1.38 -16.54
CA ILE A 121 -4.64 -1.04 -15.13
C ILE A 121 -6.00 -0.35 -14.93
N ASN A 122 -6.35 0.57 -15.83
CA ASN A 122 -7.56 1.37 -15.67
C ASN A 122 -8.85 0.55 -15.71
N ASN A 123 -8.85 -0.66 -16.28
CA ASN A 123 -10.05 -1.49 -16.37
C ASN A 123 -10.22 -2.45 -15.19
N SER A 124 -9.12 -2.78 -14.50
CA SER A 124 -9.14 -3.75 -13.39
C SER A 124 -9.42 -3.14 -12.01
N LEU A 125 -9.38 -1.82 -11.86
CA LEU A 125 -9.53 -1.13 -10.57
C LEU A 125 -10.93 -0.57 -10.32
N LEU A 126 -11.28 -0.43 -9.03
CA LEU A 126 -12.44 0.34 -8.58
C LEU A 126 -12.37 1.78 -9.10
N ALA A 127 -13.53 2.37 -9.42
CA ALA A 127 -13.59 3.72 -10.03
C ALA A 127 -12.88 4.77 -9.16
N GLN A 128 -13.13 4.74 -7.85
CA GLN A 128 -12.51 5.64 -6.86
C GLN A 128 -11.00 5.48 -6.70
N ASP A 129 -10.41 4.40 -7.22
CA ASP A 129 -8.97 4.15 -7.17
C ASP A 129 -8.29 4.58 -8.47
N LYS A 130 -9.04 4.84 -9.55
CA LYS A 130 -8.45 5.19 -10.85
C LYS A 130 -7.80 6.57 -10.87
N GLU A 131 -8.37 7.51 -10.12
CA GLU A 131 -7.86 8.90 -10.05
C GLU A 131 -6.43 8.97 -9.50
N ASP A 132 -5.98 7.93 -8.80
CA ASP A 132 -4.65 7.83 -8.22
C ASP A 132 -3.56 7.49 -9.25
N PHE A 133 -3.94 7.14 -10.50
CA PHE A 133 -3.01 6.66 -11.51
C PHE A 133 -2.92 7.57 -12.72
N SER A 134 -1.68 7.82 -13.15
CA SER A 134 -1.45 8.32 -14.50
C SER A 134 -1.76 7.21 -15.50
N ASN A 135 -2.25 7.55 -16.69
CA ASN A 135 -2.45 6.59 -17.78
C ASN A 135 -1.14 5.99 -18.32
N PHE A 136 0.00 6.25 -17.67
CA PHE A 136 1.33 5.95 -18.16
C PHE A 136 2.16 5.19 -17.13
N HIS A 137 2.94 4.25 -17.65
CA HIS A 137 3.83 3.37 -16.91
C HIS A 137 5.25 3.69 -17.27
N ARG A 138 6.11 3.86 -16.26
CA ARG A 138 7.51 4.20 -16.46
C ARG A 138 8.36 2.94 -16.58
N PHE A 139 9.13 2.89 -17.65
CA PHE A 139 10.11 1.86 -17.98
C PHE A 139 11.51 2.46 -17.87
N VAL A 140 12.52 1.60 -17.74
CA VAL A 140 13.92 2.04 -17.62
C VAL A 140 14.77 1.31 -18.64
N VAL A 141 15.63 2.06 -19.32
CA VAL A 141 16.75 1.54 -20.10
C VAL A 141 18.03 2.11 -19.55
N MET A 142 18.95 1.25 -19.14
CA MET A 142 20.31 1.62 -18.82
C MET A 142 21.20 1.34 -20.02
N ILE A 143 21.85 2.39 -20.52
CA ILE A 143 22.87 2.31 -21.55
C ILE A 143 24.21 2.25 -20.83
N LYS A 144 24.80 1.06 -20.79
CA LYS A 144 26.05 0.78 -20.08
C LYS A 144 27.22 0.68 -21.04
N PRO A 145 28.14 1.65 -21.05
CA PRO A 145 29.42 1.53 -21.73
C PRO A 145 30.26 0.35 -21.20
N PHE A 146 31.12 -0.20 -22.05
CA PHE A 146 32.18 -1.12 -21.65
C PHE A 146 33.34 -1.06 -22.65
N ILE A 147 34.48 -1.62 -22.25
CA ILE A 147 35.61 -1.91 -23.14
C ILE A 147 35.69 -3.43 -23.24
N ASP A 148 35.68 -3.96 -24.46
CA ASP A 148 35.79 -5.40 -24.67
C ASP A 148 37.22 -5.92 -24.44
N ASP A 149 37.39 -7.24 -24.51
CA ASP A 149 38.69 -7.89 -24.29
C ASP A 149 39.76 -7.49 -25.33
N GLU A 150 39.36 -6.90 -26.46
CA GLU A 150 40.23 -6.37 -27.51
C GLU A 150 40.58 -4.89 -27.31
N GLY A 151 40.09 -4.26 -26.24
CA GLY A 151 40.30 -2.85 -25.94
C GLY A 151 39.39 -1.90 -26.73
N LYS A 152 38.38 -2.43 -27.43
CA LYS A 152 37.45 -1.62 -28.21
C LYS A 152 36.29 -1.17 -27.33
N GLN A 153 35.96 0.11 -27.45
CA GLN A 153 34.82 0.69 -26.76
C GLN A 153 33.51 0.19 -27.37
N ASP A 154 32.55 -0.15 -26.52
CA ASP A 154 31.20 -0.48 -26.92
C ASP A 154 30.19 -0.15 -25.79
N PHE A 155 28.91 -0.46 -25.98
CA PHE A 155 27.87 -0.37 -24.97
C PHE A 155 26.83 -1.49 -25.09
N LYS A 156 26.19 -1.80 -23.95
CA LYS A 156 25.06 -2.72 -23.84
C LYS A 156 23.82 -2.02 -23.31
N LEU A 157 22.66 -2.56 -23.64
CA LEU A 157 21.36 -2.07 -23.19
C LEU A 157 20.77 -3.03 -22.17
N ILE A 158 20.38 -2.49 -21.02
CA ILE A 158 19.77 -3.24 -19.92
C ILE A 158 18.37 -2.66 -19.70
N TYR A 159 17.34 -3.50 -19.88
CA TYR A 159 15.94 -3.09 -19.83
C TYR A 159 15.30 -3.53 -18.52
N ALA A 160 14.51 -2.64 -17.93
CA ALA A 160 13.51 -2.99 -16.92
C ALA A 160 12.13 -2.55 -17.38
N ASP A 161 11.24 -3.54 -17.46
CA ASP A 161 9.82 -3.37 -17.69
C ASP A 161 9.01 -3.53 -16.39
N GLN A 162 7.69 -3.33 -16.53
CA GLN A 162 6.72 -3.44 -15.46
C GLN A 162 6.64 -4.80 -14.76
N ASN A 163 7.34 -5.83 -15.25
CA ASN A 163 7.38 -7.18 -14.70
C ASN A 163 8.77 -7.58 -14.19
N THR A 164 9.81 -6.83 -14.55
CA THR A 164 11.22 -7.16 -14.26
C THR A 164 11.49 -7.32 -12.76
N TRP A 165 10.73 -6.62 -11.92
CA TRP A 165 10.83 -6.69 -10.46
C TRP A 165 10.27 -7.99 -9.84
N LYS A 166 9.41 -8.75 -10.54
CA LYS A 166 8.65 -9.88 -9.97
C LYS A 166 9.55 -10.93 -9.34
N LYS A 167 10.54 -11.38 -10.10
CA LYS A 167 11.49 -12.40 -9.64
C LYS A 167 12.41 -11.90 -8.51
N PRO A 168 13.06 -10.72 -8.63
CA PRO A 168 13.78 -10.11 -7.51
C PRO A 168 12.95 -10.00 -6.23
N PHE A 169 11.67 -9.66 -6.35
CA PHE A 169 10.76 -9.59 -5.22
C PHE A 169 10.53 -10.96 -4.58
N GLU A 170 10.18 -11.98 -5.35
CA GLU A 170 9.95 -13.35 -4.83
C GLU A 170 11.20 -13.96 -4.18
N GLN A 171 12.39 -13.57 -4.65
CA GLN A 171 13.67 -13.97 -4.07
C GLN A 171 14.09 -13.16 -2.83
N ALA A 172 13.39 -12.08 -2.52
CA ALA A 172 13.71 -11.18 -1.42
C ALA A 172 12.66 -11.24 -0.30
N ILE A 173 11.38 -11.24 -0.66
CA ILE A 173 10.26 -11.00 0.24
C ILE A 173 9.24 -12.13 0.18
N SER A 174 8.84 -12.62 1.34
CA SER A 174 7.59 -13.35 1.52
C SER A 174 6.50 -12.35 1.87
N ALA A 175 5.36 -12.41 1.17
CA ALA A 175 4.24 -11.51 1.43
C ALA A 175 2.92 -12.27 1.36
N LYS A 176 1.96 -11.86 2.20
CA LYS A 176 0.62 -12.42 2.20
C LYS A 176 -0.39 -11.42 2.74
N MET A 177 -1.58 -11.43 2.14
CA MET A 177 -2.73 -10.69 2.61
C MET A 177 -3.80 -11.63 3.14
N ASN A 178 -4.45 -11.24 4.23
CA ASN A 178 -5.66 -11.88 4.75
C ASN A 178 -6.64 -10.85 5.29
N GLN A 179 -7.92 -11.18 5.30
CA GLN A 179 -8.92 -10.47 6.09
C GLN A 179 -8.95 -11.06 7.50
N LEU A 180 -9.12 -10.23 8.52
CA LEU A 180 -9.15 -10.72 9.91
C LEU A 180 -10.46 -11.44 10.22
N LYS A 181 -10.36 -12.52 11.00
CA LYS A 181 -11.54 -13.29 11.43
C LYS A 181 -12.31 -12.56 12.53
N SER A 182 -11.62 -11.81 13.39
CA SER A 182 -12.24 -11.07 14.49
C SER A 182 -12.88 -9.75 14.05
N CYS A 183 -12.50 -9.21 12.88
CA CYS A 183 -13.04 -7.97 12.35
C CYS A 183 -12.82 -7.89 10.83
N ASP A 184 -13.85 -8.19 10.04
CA ASP A 184 -13.75 -8.22 8.57
C ASP A 184 -13.52 -6.84 7.91
N LYS A 185 -13.65 -5.75 8.68
CA LYS A 185 -13.21 -4.39 8.29
C LYS A 185 -11.72 -4.33 7.97
N TYR A 186 -10.90 -5.21 8.55
CA TYR A 186 -9.45 -5.19 8.41
C TYR A 186 -8.95 -6.19 7.37
N LEU A 187 -8.26 -5.67 6.36
CA LEU A 187 -7.22 -6.39 5.64
C LEU A 187 -5.90 -6.23 6.37
N GLN A 188 -5.20 -7.35 6.52
CA GLN A 188 -3.84 -7.42 7.04
C GLN A 188 -2.91 -7.81 5.89
N PHE A 189 -1.89 -6.99 5.65
CA PHE A 189 -0.80 -7.28 4.73
C PHE A 189 0.48 -7.53 5.53
N VAL A 190 1.04 -8.72 5.38
CA VAL A 190 2.25 -9.14 6.08
C VAL A 190 3.36 -9.27 5.07
N MET A 191 4.51 -8.70 5.39
CA MET A 191 5.75 -8.88 4.63
C MET A 191 6.85 -9.33 5.57
N ASP A 192 7.77 -10.14 5.06
CA ASP A 192 9.01 -10.47 5.75
C ASP A 192 10.05 -10.93 4.74
N ASP A 193 11.28 -11.16 5.19
CA ASP A 193 12.30 -11.78 4.34
C ASP A 193 11.81 -13.14 3.82
N ASN A 194 12.20 -13.52 2.60
CA ASN A 194 11.66 -14.73 1.95
C ASN A 194 11.93 -16.04 2.68
N ASN A 195 12.89 -16.06 3.61
CA ASN A 195 13.25 -17.20 4.45
C ASN A 195 12.57 -17.18 5.83
N VAL A 196 11.71 -16.19 6.10
CA VAL A 196 10.97 -16.08 7.36
C VAL A 196 9.54 -16.55 7.16
N ASP A 197 9.10 -17.45 8.04
CA ASP A 197 7.73 -17.94 8.06
C ASP A 197 6.75 -16.83 8.47
N LEU A 198 5.68 -16.69 7.69
CA LEU A 198 4.57 -15.80 8.02
C LEU A 198 3.63 -16.53 9.00
N LYS A 199 3.64 -16.09 10.26
CA LYS A 199 2.91 -16.72 11.37
C LYS A 199 1.62 -15.97 11.65
N TYR A 200 0.56 -16.71 11.93
CA TYR A 200 -0.77 -16.19 12.19
C TYR A 200 -1.38 -16.90 13.39
N ASP A 201 -2.07 -16.14 14.24
CA ASP A 201 -2.96 -16.70 15.26
C ASP A 201 -4.18 -17.32 14.58
N GLU A 202 -4.48 -18.58 14.89
CA GLU A 202 -5.54 -19.32 14.20
C GLU A 202 -6.94 -18.77 14.47
N SER A 203 -7.17 -18.21 15.66
CA SER A 203 -8.47 -17.75 16.11
C SER A 203 -8.84 -16.38 15.52
N THR A 204 -7.88 -15.46 15.51
CA THR A 204 -8.06 -14.07 15.07
C THR A 204 -7.62 -13.84 13.63
N GLY A 205 -6.67 -14.64 13.14
CA GLY A 205 -5.97 -14.40 11.87
C GLY A 205 -4.92 -13.30 11.94
N LEU A 206 -4.59 -12.81 13.14
CA LEU A 206 -3.58 -11.76 13.33
C LEU A 206 -2.16 -12.31 13.20
N SER A 207 -1.31 -11.59 12.49
CA SER A 207 0.10 -11.96 12.35
C SER A 207 0.95 -11.43 13.50
N GLN A 208 1.97 -12.21 13.86
CA GLN A 208 2.99 -11.84 14.85
C GLN A 208 4.32 -11.41 14.20
N ASN A 209 4.39 -11.36 12.87
CA ASN A 209 5.57 -10.93 12.13
C ASN A 209 5.88 -9.45 12.39
N LYS A 210 7.11 -9.01 12.11
CA LYS A 210 7.51 -7.62 12.41
C LYS A 210 6.80 -6.61 11.51
N HIS A 211 6.77 -6.87 10.20
CA HIS A 211 6.25 -5.94 9.21
C HIS A 211 4.82 -6.33 8.81
N VAL A 212 3.87 -5.78 9.57
CA VAL A 212 2.42 -6.00 9.38
C VAL A 212 1.75 -4.65 9.19
N PHE A 213 0.89 -4.56 8.18
CA PHE A 213 0.19 -3.35 7.79
C PHE A 213 -1.30 -3.65 7.69
N TYR A 214 -2.11 -2.64 7.94
CA TYR A 214 -3.55 -2.78 7.95
C TYR A 214 -4.21 -1.78 7.01
N ALA A 215 -5.20 -2.28 6.28
CA ALA A 215 -6.03 -1.47 5.41
C ALA A 215 -7.51 -1.83 5.57
N GLN A 216 -8.39 -0.91 5.21
CA GLN A 216 -9.83 -1.12 5.27
C GLN A 216 -10.25 -2.03 4.11
N ALA A 217 -11.00 -3.08 4.42
CA ALA A 217 -11.65 -3.90 3.41
C ALA A 217 -12.72 -3.09 2.66
N LEU A 218 -13.09 -3.55 1.47
CA LEU A 218 -14.13 -2.91 0.68
C LEU A 218 -15.49 -3.02 1.38
N LYS A 219 -16.13 -1.89 1.70
CA LYS A 219 -17.48 -1.87 2.27
C LYS A 219 -18.48 -2.46 1.26
N ASP A 220 -19.45 -3.24 1.74
CA ASP A 220 -20.54 -3.70 0.90
C ASP A 220 -21.51 -2.53 0.64
N SER A 221 -21.82 -2.26 -0.63
CA SER A 221 -22.70 -1.15 -1.01
C SER A 221 -24.19 -1.50 -0.89
N THR A 222 -24.51 -2.78 -0.68
CA THR A 222 -25.90 -3.29 -0.69
C THR A 222 -26.40 -3.71 0.67
N LYS A 223 -25.49 -3.98 1.61
CA LYS A 223 -25.81 -4.45 2.96
C LYS A 223 -24.78 -4.00 3.97
N ASN A 224 -25.09 -4.18 5.24
CA ASN A 224 -24.15 -4.00 6.33
C ASN A 224 -22.92 -4.91 6.20
N GLY A 225 -21.76 -4.36 6.54
CA GLY A 225 -20.49 -5.08 6.62
C GLY A 225 -19.57 -4.87 5.42
N TYR A 226 -18.61 -5.78 5.30
CA TYR A 226 -17.52 -5.70 4.35
C TYR A 226 -17.53 -6.89 3.39
N GLN A 227 -17.08 -6.67 2.16
CA GLN A 227 -16.97 -7.73 1.18
C GLN A 227 -15.93 -8.75 1.62
N LYS A 228 -16.19 -10.02 1.28
CA LYS A 228 -15.32 -11.13 1.64
C LYS A 228 -14.09 -11.17 0.74
N PHE A 229 -12.91 -11.05 1.34
CA PHE A 229 -11.64 -11.14 0.65
C PHE A 229 -11.41 -12.55 0.09
N VAL A 230 -10.92 -12.64 -1.16
CA VAL A 230 -10.67 -13.90 -1.86
C VAL A 230 -9.18 -14.11 -2.06
N LYS A 231 -8.51 -13.11 -2.65
CA LYS A 231 -7.10 -13.18 -2.99
C LYS A 231 -6.53 -11.78 -3.12
N TRP A 232 -5.21 -11.71 -3.12
CA TRP A 232 -4.48 -10.50 -3.45
C TRP A 232 -3.57 -10.77 -4.66
N SER A 233 -3.15 -9.71 -5.33
CA SER A 233 -2.12 -9.78 -6.35
C SER A 233 -1.21 -8.56 -6.26
N LYS A 234 -0.09 -8.66 -6.96
CA LYS A 234 0.79 -7.53 -7.23
C LYS A 234 0.43 -7.02 -8.63
N GLY A 235 0.21 -5.72 -8.74
CA GLY A 235 -0.05 -5.04 -10.00
C GLY A 235 1.24 -4.81 -10.80
N GLU A 236 1.27 -3.74 -11.57
CA GLU A 236 2.45 -3.37 -12.36
C GLU A 236 3.47 -2.62 -11.48
N GLY A 237 4.74 -2.70 -11.86
CA GLY A 237 5.83 -1.95 -11.23
C GLY A 237 6.08 -0.63 -11.94
N ASN A 238 6.15 0.46 -11.18
CA ASN A 238 6.41 1.80 -11.71
C ASN A 238 7.79 2.30 -11.24
N TYR A 239 8.71 2.46 -12.18
CA TYR A 239 10.09 2.89 -11.90
C TYR A 239 10.23 4.40 -11.97
N TYR A 240 11.07 4.98 -11.12
CA TYR A 240 11.35 6.41 -11.16
C TYR A 240 12.68 6.72 -10.49
N ILE A 241 13.16 7.95 -10.65
CA ILE A 241 14.36 8.45 -9.98
C ILE A 241 13.91 9.26 -8.77
N GLY A 242 14.39 8.89 -7.59
CA GLY A 242 14.16 9.64 -6.37
C GLY A 242 14.92 10.97 -6.36
N ASP A 243 14.57 11.86 -5.43
CA ASP A 243 15.26 13.15 -5.27
C ASP A 243 16.74 13.00 -4.90
N ASP A 244 17.10 11.86 -4.29
CA ASP A 244 18.48 11.46 -3.97
C ASP A 244 19.25 10.88 -5.17
N GLY A 245 18.62 10.83 -6.35
CA GLY A 245 19.19 10.30 -7.58
C GLY A 245 19.13 8.77 -7.69
N THR A 246 18.56 8.06 -6.71
CA THR A 246 18.47 6.60 -6.73
C THR A 246 17.35 6.11 -7.65
N LEU A 247 17.56 4.95 -8.28
CA LEU A 247 16.49 4.27 -9.00
C LEU A 247 15.54 3.61 -7.98
N GLN A 248 14.26 3.93 -8.08
CA GLN A 248 13.20 3.49 -7.17
C GLN A 248 12.07 2.78 -7.93
N LEU A 249 11.29 1.99 -7.21
CA LEU A 249 10.20 1.19 -7.71
C LEU A 249 9.02 1.21 -6.72
N ASN A 250 7.83 1.47 -7.25
CA ASN A 250 6.57 1.20 -6.55
C ASN A 250 5.85 0.01 -7.20
N ILE A 251 5.47 -0.98 -6.39
CA ILE A 251 4.70 -2.16 -6.80
C ILE A 251 3.32 -2.09 -6.19
N MET A 252 2.30 -2.01 -7.04
CA MET A 252 0.92 -1.93 -6.59
C MET A 252 0.47 -3.21 -5.88
N ILE A 253 -0.30 -3.05 -4.80
CA ILE A 253 -0.92 -4.15 -4.07
C ILE A 253 -2.44 -4.09 -4.22
N LEU A 254 -2.99 -5.20 -4.72
CA LEU A 254 -4.40 -5.29 -5.12
C LEU A 254 -5.13 -6.35 -4.29
N ALA A 255 -6.31 -6.01 -3.78
CA ALA A 255 -7.22 -6.92 -3.09
C ALA A 255 -8.45 -7.24 -3.95
N TYR A 256 -8.82 -8.53 -4.01
CA TYR A 256 -9.97 -9.03 -4.75
C TYR A 256 -10.99 -9.64 -3.81
N TYR A 257 -12.26 -9.39 -4.10
CA TYR A 257 -13.39 -9.74 -3.26
C TYR A 257 -14.38 -10.64 -3.99
N GLU A 258 -15.14 -11.42 -3.23
CA GLU A 258 -16.19 -12.28 -3.74
C GLU A 258 -17.30 -11.42 -4.38
N GLY A 259 -17.63 -11.69 -5.65
CA GLY A 259 -18.63 -10.91 -6.41
C GLY A 259 -18.13 -9.59 -6.99
N ALA A 260 -16.92 -9.12 -6.66
CA ALA A 260 -16.34 -7.92 -7.24
C ALA A 260 -15.60 -8.22 -8.56
N SER A 261 -15.96 -7.52 -9.64
CA SER A 261 -15.26 -7.61 -10.93
C SER A 261 -13.97 -6.80 -10.99
N LYS A 262 -13.71 -5.97 -9.99
CA LYS A 262 -12.60 -5.02 -9.91
C LYS A 262 -11.86 -5.18 -8.59
N ALA A 263 -10.56 -4.92 -8.62
CA ALA A 263 -9.71 -4.93 -7.44
C ALA A 263 -9.73 -3.58 -6.73
N GLN A 264 -9.60 -3.62 -5.40
CA GLN A 264 -9.24 -2.45 -4.60
C GLN A 264 -7.73 -2.28 -4.63
N TYR A 265 -7.26 -1.06 -4.87
CA TYR A 265 -5.86 -0.71 -4.72
C TYR A 265 -5.57 -0.32 -3.26
N VAL A 266 -4.79 -1.15 -2.57
CA VAL A 266 -4.61 -1.07 -1.11
C VAL A 266 -3.40 -0.21 -0.72
N GLY A 267 -2.46 -0.01 -1.64
CA GLY A 267 -1.22 0.71 -1.43
C GLY A 267 -0.09 0.15 -2.29
N ASP A 268 1.12 0.63 -2.06
CA ASP A 268 2.31 0.21 -2.80
C ASP A 268 3.34 -0.44 -1.89
N ILE A 269 4.12 -1.36 -2.44
CA ILE A 269 5.45 -1.66 -1.91
C ILE A 269 6.42 -0.71 -2.59
N HIS A 270 7.04 0.15 -1.80
CA HIS A 270 8.09 1.06 -2.20
C HIS A 270 9.46 0.44 -1.92
N THR A 271 10.42 0.58 -2.85
CA THR A 271 11.81 0.15 -2.67
C THR A 271 12.76 0.83 -3.64
N ASN A 272 14.02 0.96 -3.23
CA ASN A 272 15.11 1.27 -4.15
C ASN A 272 15.51 0.00 -4.94
N ILE A 273 16.09 0.22 -6.10
CA ILE A 273 16.57 -0.80 -7.02
C ILE A 273 18.08 -0.69 -7.13
N SER A 274 18.77 -1.82 -6.94
CA SER A 274 20.19 -1.94 -7.20
C SER A 274 20.43 -2.74 -8.47
N ILE A 275 21.32 -2.24 -9.31
CA ILE A 275 21.81 -2.93 -10.50
C ILE A 275 23.23 -3.39 -10.17
N ASN A 276 23.56 -4.65 -10.48
CA ASN A 276 24.94 -5.12 -10.33
C ASN A 276 25.73 -4.85 -11.62
N LYS A 277 27.07 -4.95 -11.57
CA LYS A 277 27.95 -4.77 -12.73
C LYS A 277 27.59 -5.60 -13.99
N TYR A 278 26.88 -6.72 -13.81
CA TYR A 278 26.43 -7.58 -14.89
C TYR A 278 25.13 -7.07 -15.55
N GLY A 279 24.42 -6.15 -14.91
CA GLY A 279 23.14 -5.59 -15.36
C GLY A 279 21.92 -6.27 -14.75
N SER A 280 22.08 -7.05 -13.68
CA SER A 280 20.95 -7.70 -13.01
C SER A 280 20.32 -6.78 -11.98
N PHE A 281 18.99 -6.64 -12.06
CA PHE A 281 18.18 -5.90 -11.11
C PHE A 281 17.97 -6.69 -9.81
N SER A 282 17.99 -5.97 -8.69
CA SER A 282 17.71 -6.50 -7.36
C SER A 282 17.02 -5.43 -6.51
N LEU A 283 16.22 -5.85 -5.53
CA LEU A 283 15.67 -4.93 -4.55
C LEU A 283 16.75 -4.55 -3.55
N THR A 284 16.87 -3.25 -3.25
CA THR A 284 17.84 -2.79 -2.27
C THR A 284 17.38 -3.20 -0.87
N PRO A 285 18.22 -3.90 -0.08
CA PRO A 285 17.86 -4.25 1.29
C PRO A 285 17.58 -3.02 2.15
N LYS A 286 16.68 -3.15 3.13
CA LYS A 286 16.28 -2.09 4.08
C LYS A 286 15.54 -0.88 3.49
N THR A 287 15.30 -0.84 2.18
CA THR A 287 14.47 0.20 1.55
C THR A 287 13.05 -0.28 1.25
N ILE A 288 12.78 -1.57 1.42
CA ILE A 288 11.48 -2.18 1.12
C ILE A 288 10.49 -1.83 2.23
N VAL A 289 9.42 -1.13 1.88
CA VAL A 289 8.35 -0.73 2.80
C VAL A 289 7.00 -0.79 2.10
N PHE A 290 5.94 -1.17 2.82
CA PHE A 290 4.58 -1.03 2.32
C PHE A 290 4.01 0.31 2.77
N ILE A 291 3.48 1.06 1.82
CA ILE A 291 2.84 2.33 2.01
C ILE A 291 1.35 2.11 1.73
N PRO A 292 0.50 2.01 2.78
CA PRO A 292 -0.93 1.87 2.59
C PRO A 292 -1.49 3.12 1.92
N LYS A 293 -2.54 2.96 1.13
CA LYS A 293 -3.26 4.10 0.59
C LYS A 293 -3.97 4.84 1.72
N ASP A 294 -3.77 6.15 1.83
CA ASP A 294 -4.28 6.98 2.94
C ASP A 294 -5.76 6.75 3.24
N LYS A 295 -6.62 6.77 2.21
CA LYS A 295 -8.07 6.57 2.35
C LYS A 295 -8.48 5.22 2.92
N TYR A 296 -7.60 4.22 2.84
CA TYR A 296 -7.83 2.88 3.38
C TYR A 296 -6.97 2.58 4.61
N THR A 297 -6.16 3.51 5.11
CA THR A 297 -5.20 3.21 6.18
C THR A 297 -5.91 2.92 7.50
N MET A 298 -5.60 1.75 8.08
CA MET A 298 -6.15 1.29 9.35
C MET A 298 -5.05 1.20 10.42
N PRO A 299 -5.37 1.38 11.70
CA PRO A 299 -4.37 1.33 12.77
C PRO A 299 -3.85 -0.11 12.97
N ASP A 300 -2.65 -0.24 13.54
CA ASP A 300 -2.16 -1.54 14.01
C ASP A 300 -2.95 -1.98 15.25
N ILE A 301 -3.51 -3.19 15.20
CA ILE A 301 -4.37 -3.74 16.26
C ILE A 301 -3.74 -4.90 17.03
N ARG A 302 -2.45 -5.21 16.81
CA ARG A 302 -1.78 -6.35 17.49
C ARG A 302 -1.60 -6.11 18.99
N ASN A 303 -1.44 -4.85 19.39
CA ASN A 303 -1.29 -4.44 20.80
C ASN A 303 -2.60 -3.84 21.36
N ASN A 304 -3.74 -4.41 20.99
CA ASN A 304 -5.06 -3.90 21.35
C ASN A 304 -5.46 -4.26 22.81
N THR A 305 -4.70 -3.72 23.76
CA THR A 305 -4.92 -3.84 25.21
C THR A 305 -5.45 -2.52 25.75
N ALA A 306 -6.77 -2.32 25.66
CA ALA A 306 -7.42 -1.19 26.31
C ALA A 306 -7.95 -1.56 27.70
N GLU A 307 -7.79 -0.65 28.67
CA GLU A 307 -8.41 -0.80 29.97
C GLU A 307 -9.94 -0.77 29.85
N LYS A 308 -10.61 -1.60 30.66
CA LYS A 308 -12.07 -1.62 30.69
C LYS A 308 -12.57 -0.31 31.30
N PHE A 309 -13.46 0.36 30.59
CA PHE A 309 -14.17 1.51 31.14
C PHE A 309 -15.64 1.49 30.74
N THR A 310 -16.44 2.27 31.46
CA THR A 310 -17.83 2.51 31.11
C THR A 310 -18.16 3.95 31.45
N TYR A 311 -18.68 4.66 30.45
CA TYR A 311 -19.20 6.00 30.57
C TYR A 311 -20.68 5.99 30.19
N VAL A 312 -21.54 6.55 31.03
CA VAL A 312 -22.99 6.52 30.85
C VAL A 312 -23.55 7.93 30.85
N LEU A 313 -24.34 8.24 29.83
CA LEU A 313 -25.15 9.45 29.73
C LEU A 313 -26.62 9.07 29.90
N ASN A 314 -27.26 9.57 30.95
CA ASN A 314 -28.69 9.42 31.17
C ASN A 314 -29.42 10.66 30.66
N ASN A 315 -30.39 10.46 29.76
CA ASN A 315 -31.24 11.53 29.27
C ASN A 315 -32.28 11.91 30.34
N ASN A 316 -32.26 13.15 30.83
CA ASN A 316 -33.29 13.63 31.76
C ASN A 316 -34.44 14.39 31.08
N SER A 317 -34.39 14.55 29.75
CA SER A 317 -35.44 15.22 29.01
C SER A 317 -36.60 14.27 28.72
N SER A 318 -37.82 14.72 28.96
CA SER A 318 -39.04 14.05 28.47
C SER A 318 -39.32 14.34 27.00
N GLN A 319 -38.66 15.35 26.39
CA GLN A 319 -38.91 15.70 24.99
C GLN A 319 -38.54 14.55 24.05
N THR A 320 -39.37 14.37 23.03
CA THR A 320 -39.16 13.47 21.90
C THR A 320 -39.37 14.25 20.60
N VAL A 321 -39.02 13.65 19.47
CA VAL A 321 -39.37 14.17 18.14
C VAL A 321 -40.41 13.26 17.49
N ASN A 322 -41.22 13.81 16.59
CA ASN A 322 -42.11 12.99 15.78
C ASN A 322 -41.28 12.06 14.90
N THR A 323 -41.57 10.77 15.03
CA THR A 323 -41.00 9.66 14.27
C THR A 323 -42.10 9.00 13.46
N ASN A 324 -41.77 8.41 12.32
CA ASN A 324 -42.71 7.53 11.62
C ASN A 324 -42.85 6.23 12.43
N GLU A 325 -44.06 5.95 12.93
CA GLU A 325 -44.39 4.70 13.63
C GLU A 325 -43.46 4.36 14.82
N ASN A 326 -42.95 5.37 15.52
CA ASN A 326 -41.99 5.23 16.64
C ASN A 326 -40.64 4.60 16.29
N TYR A 327 -40.28 4.52 15.01
CA TYR A 327 -38.94 4.11 14.60
C TYR A 327 -37.92 5.23 14.83
N ILE A 328 -36.78 4.85 15.40
CA ILE A 328 -35.55 5.63 15.38
C ILE A 328 -34.78 5.18 14.14
N ASP A 329 -34.82 5.99 13.09
CA ASP A 329 -34.20 5.76 11.79
C ASP A 329 -33.25 6.89 11.35
N TRP A 330 -33.13 7.95 12.16
CA TRP A 330 -32.21 9.06 11.93
C TRP A 330 -31.70 9.67 13.25
N LEU A 331 -30.41 9.51 13.52
CA LEU A 331 -29.74 10.05 14.70
C LEU A 331 -28.39 10.63 14.30
N ASP A 332 -28.16 11.88 14.70
CA ASP A 332 -26.86 12.55 14.65
C ASP A 332 -26.64 13.23 16.00
N ALA A 333 -25.63 12.79 16.76
CA ALA A 333 -25.36 13.32 18.09
C ALA A 333 -23.88 13.24 18.44
N SER A 334 -23.37 14.28 19.09
CA SER A 334 -22.00 14.34 19.58
C SER A 334 -21.96 14.49 21.10
N PHE A 335 -21.05 13.75 21.74
CA PHE A 335 -20.88 13.76 23.18
C PHE A 335 -19.42 13.87 23.59
N GLU A 336 -19.17 14.67 24.63
CA GLU A 336 -17.88 14.69 25.32
C GLU A 336 -17.85 13.61 26.40
N VAL A 337 -16.78 12.81 26.41
CA VAL A 337 -16.51 11.76 27.39
C VAL A 337 -15.57 12.32 28.45
N SER A 338 -16.10 12.47 29.67
CA SER A 338 -15.29 12.93 30.80
C SER A 338 -14.37 11.83 31.30
N SER A 339 -13.08 12.15 31.48
CA SER A 339 -12.11 11.23 32.11
C SER A 339 -12.43 10.94 33.58
N ASN A 340 -12.99 11.92 34.30
CA ASN A 340 -13.14 11.88 35.76
C ASN A 340 -14.49 11.34 36.25
N VAL A 341 -15.46 11.20 35.35
CA VAL A 341 -16.82 10.79 35.69
C VAL A 341 -17.19 9.56 34.86
N ASN A 342 -17.92 8.62 35.46
CA ASN A 342 -18.40 7.41 34.78
C ASN A 342 -19.89 7.48 34.44
N THR A 343 -20.66 8.36 35.10
CA THR A 343 -22.08 8.55 34.84
C THR A 343 -22.42 10.03 34.90
N GLN A 344 -23.10 10.55 33.88
CA GLN A 344 -23.60 11.90 33.81
C GLN A 344 -25.08 11.90 33.45
N THR A 345 -25.80 12.89 33.94
CA THR A 345 -27.17 13.18 33.53
C THR A 345 -27.15 14.43 32.66
N VAL A 346 -27.71 14.34 31.46
CA VAL A 346 -27.69 15.40 30.44
C VAL A 346 -29.04 15.47 29.76
N SER A 347 -29.43 16.66 29.30
CA SER A 347 -30.67 16.83 28.54
C SER A 347 -30.39 16.71 27.05
N PHE A 348 -31.07 15.79 26.36
CA PHE A 348 -31.00 15.69 24.89
C PHE A 348 -32.00 16.62 24.18
N ALA A 349 -32.79 17.42 24.91
CA ALA A 349 -33.84 18.28 24.38
C ALA A 349 -33.41 19.18 23.21
N ASN A 350 -32.18 19.70 23.28
CA ASN A 350 -31.65 20.69 22.34
C ASN A 350 -30.85 20.08 21.18
N LEU A 351 -30.76 18.74 21.10
CA LEU A 351 -30.05 18.07 20.01
C LEU A 351 -31.00 17.89 18.82
N ASP A 352 -30.63 18.37 17.65
CA ASP A 352 -31.46 18.28 16.46
C ASP A 352 -31.36 16.89 15.80
N SER A 353 -31.78 15.84 16.52
CA SER A 353 -31.94 14.48 15.98
C SER A 353 -32.89 13.60 16.79
N GLN A 354 -33.17 12.37 16.32
CA GLN A 354 -33.97 11.40 17.10
C GLN A 354 -33.23 10.83 18.31
N ILE A 355 -32.02 11.33 18.63
CA ILE A 355 -31.38 11.10 19.94
C ILE A 355 -32.31 11.49 21.11
N LYS A 356 -33.27 12.41 20.91
CA LYS A 356 -34.30 12.73 21.92
C LYS A 356 -35.15 11.52 22.32
N CYS A 357 -35.30 10.54 21.44
CA CYS A 357 -36.01 9.28 21.66
C CYS A 357 -35.12 8.21 22.33
N VAL A 358 -33.87 8.55 22.67
CA VAL A 358 -32.93 7.68 23.40
C VAL A 358 -32.92 8.07 24.88
N ASP A 359 -33.07 7.06 25.74
CA ASP A 359 -33.10 7.17 27.19
C ASP A 359 -31.69 7.23 27.78
N LYS A 360 -30.78 6.47 27.19
CA LYS A 360 -29.43 6.27 27.75
C LYS A 360 -28.43 5.95 26.65
N VAL A 361 -27.24 6.55 26.76
CA VAL A 361 -26.07 6.22 25.93
C VAL A 361 -24.98 5.66 26.84
N LYS A 362 -24.48 4.47 26.53
CA LYS A 362 -23.37 3.82 27.23
C LYS A 362 -22.20 3.64 26.28
N ILE A 363 -21.07 4.24 26.64
CA ILE A 363 -19.82 4.20 25.89
C ILE A 363 -18.83 3.33 26.68
N THR A 364 -18.16 2.40 25.99
CA THR A 364 -17.20 1.46 26.57
C THR A 364 -15.94 1.42 25.73
N GLN A 365 -14.95 0.62 26.13
CA GLN A 365 -13.74 0.40 25.34
C GLN A 365 -13.99 -0.25 23.97
N SER A 366 -15.16 -0.86 23.72
CA SER A 366 -15.40 -1.67 22.50
C SER A 366 -16.72 -1.40 21.79
N SER A 367 -17.57 -0.51 22.33
CA SER A 367 -18.87 -0.23 21.73
C SER A 367 -19.54 1.01 22.32
N VAL A 368 -20.44 1.61 21.53
CA VAL A 368 -21.55 2.42 22.03
C VAL A 368 -22.82 1.59 22.09
N VAL A 369 -23.60 1.77 23.15
CA VAL A 369 -24.93 1.18 23.31
C VAL A 369 -25.93 2.28 23.58
N LEU A 370 -26.97 2.38 22.75
CA LEU A 370 -28.08 3.31 22.90
C LEU A 370 -29.31 2.53 23.33
N THR A 371 -29.97 2.96 24.40
CA THR A 371 -31.25 2.38 24.86
C THR A 371 -32.37 3.34 24.50
N ALA A 372 -33.34 2.88 23.73
CA ALA A 372 -34.50 3.69 23.36
C ALA A 372 -35.37 4.00 24.58
N LYS A 373 -36.10 5.12 24.52
CA LYS A 373 -37.21 5.39 25.44
C LYS A 373 -38.33 4.39 25.20
N GLU A 374 -39.19 4.22 26.20
CA GLU A 374 -40.36 3.36 26.11
C GLU A 374 -41.23 3.73 24.89
N GLY A 375 -41.68 2.70 24.16
CA GLY A 375 -42.48 2.86 22.94
C GLY A 375 -41.68 3.13 21.66
N TYR A 376 -40.37 3.36 21.71
CA TYR A 376 -39.50 3.59 20.55
C TYR A 376 -38.61 2.40 20.22
N ILE A 377 -38.35 2.18 18.93
CA ILE A 377 -37.54 1.07 18.43
C ILE A 377 -36.54 1.51 17.36
N PHE A 378 -35.31 0.98 17.38
CA PHE A 378 -34.35 1.26 16.31
C PHE A 378 -34.74 0.55 15.00
N SER A 379 -34.58 1.24 13.88
CA SER A 379 -34.98 0.72 12.57
C SER A 379 -34.00 -0.33 12.05
N SER A 380 -34.50 -1.55 11.79
CA SER A 380 -33.69 -2.60 11.13
C SER A 380 -33.29 -2.20 9.71
N ARG A 381 -34.07 -1.34 9.02
CA ARG A 381 -33.76 -0.90 7.65
C ARG A 381 -32.44 -0.12 7.57
N VAL A 382 -32.14 0.67 8.60
CA VAL A 382 -30.88 1.42 8.70
C VAL A 382 -29.73 0.46 8.98
N LEU A 383 -29.95 -0.49 9.89
CA LEU A 383 -29.00 -1.57 10.18
C LEU A 383 -28.68 -2.37 8.92
N ASP A 384 -29.69 -2.82 8.17
CA ASP A 384 -29.54 -3.67 6.99
C ASP A 384 -28.71 -2.96 5.90
N LYS A 385 -28.84 -1.63 5.77
CA LYS A 385 -28.06 -0.81 4.83
C LYS A 385 -26.63 -0.53 5.29
N GLY A 386 -26.29 -0.79 6.55
CA GLY A 386 -24.97 -0.42 7.09
C GLY A 386 -24.79 1.10 7.23
N ASP A 387 -25.88 1.83 7.43
CA ASP A 387 -25.92 3.28 7.47
C ASP A 387 -25.77 3.79 8.91
N TYR A 388 -24.56 3.67 9.43
CA TYR A 388 -24.19 4.12 10.76
C TYR A 388 -22.70 4.45 10.80
N SER A 389 -22.30 5.32 11.71
CA SER A 389 -20.89 5.61 11.97
C SER A 389 -20.67 6.01 13.42
N ILE A 390 -19.44 5.80 13.89
CA ILE A 390 -18.97 6.31 15.17
C ILE A 390 -17.66 7.03 14.90
N THR A 391 -17.67 8.35 14.94
CA THR A 391 -16.49 9.14 14.64
C THR A 391 -15.79 9.59 15.91
N VAL A 392 -14.49 9.31 16.01
CA VAL A 392 -13.61 9.79 17.08
C VAL A 392 -12.38 10.41 16.41
N ASN A 393 -12.07 11.66 16.76
CA ASN A 393 -10.96 12.43 16.18
C ASN A 393 -10.95 12.42 14.63
N GLY A 394 -12.13 12.52 14.01
CA GLY A 394 -12.30 12.52 12.55
C GLY A 394 -12.20 11.16 11.87
N ARG A 395 -12.08 10.06 12.64
CA ARG A 395 -12.03 8.68 12.10
C ARG A 395 -13.28 7.90 12.49
N ASP A 396 -13.91 7.24 11.51
CA ASP A 396 -14.98 6.28 11.77
C ASP A 396 -14.44 4.95 12.30
N ILE A 397 -14.73 4.66 13.56
CA ILE A 397 -14.30 3.47 14.29
C ILE A 397 -15.38 2.39 14.35
N ALA A 398 -16.56 2.61 13.76
CA ALA A 398 -17.63 1.62 13.75
C ALA A 398 -17.23 0.38 12.93
N TYR A 399 -17.61 -0.79 13.43
CA TYR A 399 -17.36 -2.07 12.77
C TYR A 399 -18.65 -2.83 12.48
N ASN A 400 -19.41 -3.14 13.52
CA ASN A 400 -20.63 -3.93 13.42
C ASN A 400 -21.72 -3.30 14.26
N THR A 401 -22.97 -3.54 13.90
CA THR A 401 -24.13 -3.06 14.65
C THR A 401 -25.17 -4.15 14.81
N GLU A 402 -25.86 -4.14 15.94
CA GLU A 402 -26.96 -5.06 16.25
C GLU A 402 -28.07 -4.33 17.02
N ILE A 403 -29.31 -4.72 16.75
CA ILE A 403 -30.47 -4.30 17.55
C ILE A 403 -30.83 -5.47 18.46
N LEU A 404 -30.87 -5.20 19.75
CA LEU A 404 -31.18 -6.14 20.82
C LEU A 404 -32.46 -5.70 21.53
N GLU A 405 -33.14 -6.65 22.16
CA GLU A 405 -34.23 -6.37 23.08
C GLU A 405 -33.75 -6.64 24.52
N LYS A 406 -33.90 -5.65 25.40
CA LYS A 406 -33.53 -5.76 26.82
C LYS A 406 -34.54 -5.04 27.68
N GLU A 407 -35.11 -5.75 28.66
CA GLU A 407 -36.10 -5.17 29.58
C GLU A 407 -37.24 -4.48 28.81
N GLU A 408 -37.75 -5.14 27.75
CA GLU A 408 -38.80 -4.62 26.84
C GLU A 408 -38.44 -3.31 26.11
N LYS A 409 -37.16 -2.91 26.15
CA LYS A 409 -36.63 -1.75 25.42
C LYS A 409 -35.77 -2.20 24.24
N SER A 410 -35.88 -1.45 23.14
CA SER A 410 -34.99 -1.59 21.99
C SER A 410 -33.61 -0.99 22.32
N VAL A 411 -32.56 -1.74 21.99
CA VAL A 411 -31.17 -1.38 22.28
C VAL A 411 -30.34 -1.52 21.01
N LEU A 412 -29.78 -0.40 20.53
CA LEU A 412 -28.80 -0.40 19.44
C LEU A 412 -27.40 -0.53 20.04
N LYS A 413 -26.62 -1.52 19.59
CA LYS A 413 -25.22 -1.65 19.96
C LYS A 413 -24.35 -1.55 18.71
N ILE A 414 -23.51 -0.52 18.66
CA ILE A 414 -22.49 -0.34 17.63
C ILE A 414 -21.14 -0.72 18.23
N THR A 415 -20.55 -1.80 17.71
CA THR A 415 -19.25 -2.34 18.10
C THR A 415 -18.14 -1.64 17.33
N TYR A 416 -17.04 -1.35 18.02
CA TYR A 416 -15.86 -0.71 17.43
C TYR A 416 -14.97 -1.73 16.72
N ASP A 417 -14.12 -1.21 15.85
CA ASP A 417 -13.16 -1.94 15.04
C ASP A 417 -11.95 -2.48 15.86
N LYS A 418 -11.61 -1.80 16.95
CA LYS A 418 -10.67 -2.27 17.99
C LYS A 418 -11.16 -1.85 19.37
N LYS A 419 -10.37 -2.15 20.41
CA LYS A 419 -10.61 -1.56 21.72
C LYS A 419 -9.87 -0.22 21.78
N TYR A 420 -10.49 0.72 22.47
CA TYR A 420 -9.98 2.07 22.63
C TYR A 420 -9.84 2.36 24.11
N ASN A 421 -8.76 3.02 24.49
CA ASN A 421 -8.62 3.56 25.82
C ASN A 421 -9.53 4.77 25.99
N LYS A 422 -9.86 5.09 27.25
CA LYS A 422 -10.77 6.19 27.57
C LYS A 422 -10.24 7.54 27.07
N ASP A 423 -8.93 7.73 27.07
CA ASP A 423 -8.24 8.95 26.60
C ASP A 423 -8.20 9.09 25.08
N GLU A 424 -8.36 7.99 24.33
CA GLU A 424 -8.53 8.01 22.87
C GLU A 424 -9.94 8.50 22.48
N ILE A 425 -10.95 8.25 23.33
CA ILE A 425 -12.36 8.60 23.12
C ILE A 425 -12.70 9.83 23.97
N LYS A 426 -12.34 11.03 23.48
CA LYS A 426 -12.71 12.30 24.13
C LYS A 426 -14.03 12.84 23.62
N ASN A 427 -14.18 12.89 22.30
CA ASN A 427 -15.39 13.32 21.62
C ASN A 427 -15.85 12.19 20.72
N ILE A 428 -17.12 11.83 20.86
CA ILE A 428 -17.74 10.76 20.07
C ILE A 428 -18.95 11.32 19.35
N GLU A 429 -18.92 11.22 18.02
CA GLU A 429 -20.04 11.52 17.14
C GLU A 429 -20.68 10.19 16.73
N ILE A 430 -22.00 10.11 16.86
CA ILE A 430 -22.79 8.91 16.61
C ILE A 430 -23.76 9.25 15.49
N LYS A 431 -23.73 8.48 14.40
CA LYS A 431 -24.70 8.55 13.31
C LYS A 431 -25.42 7.24 13.08
N PHE A 432 -26.70 7.34 12.78
CA PHE A 432 -27.55 6.21 12.41
C PHE A 432 -28.60 6.70 11.40
N GLY A 433 -28.52 6.23 10.16
CA GLY A 433 -29.43 6.58 9.06
C GLY A 433 -29.23 7.99 8.50
N SER A 434 -28.00 8.50 8.55
CA SER A 434 -27.66 9.94 8.39
C SER A 434 -26.70 10.20 7.24
#